data_AF-A0A829WSZ2-F1
#
_entry.id   AF-A0A829WSZ2-F1
#
_cell.length_a   1.000
_cell.length_b   1.000
_cell.length_c   1.000
_cell.angle_alpha   90.00
_cell.angle_beta   90.00
_cell.angle_gamma   90.00
#
_symmetry.space_group_name_H-M   'P 1'
#
loop_
_entity.id
_entity.type
_entity.pdbx_description
1 polymer ?
#
loop_
_entity_poly.entity_id
_entity_poly.type
_entity_poly.pdbx_seq_one_letter_code
_entity_poly.pdbx_strand_id
1 'polypeptide(L)' 'MNTKLHAITDQNGRPLSFFMTAGQISDYTGATALLDSLPVAQ' A
#
# COMPACT_ATOMS: atom_id res chain seq x y z
N MET A 1 2.23 19.86 4.27
CA MET A 1 2.43 18.46 4.72
C MET A 1 2.01 17.56 3.57
N ASN A 2 2.90 16.75 3.01
CA ASN A 2 2.55 15.85 1.91
C ASN A 2 2.16 14.48 2.47
N THR A 3 1.26 13.78 1.79
CA THR A 3 0.83 12.41 2.11
C THR A 3 0.96 11.55 0.86
N LYS A 4 1.26 10.26 1.05
CA LYS A 4 1.28 9.27 -0.03
C LYS A 4 0.15 8.27 0.20
N LEU A 5 -0.51 7.86 -0.87
CA LEU A 5 -1.57 6.84 -0.86
C LEU A 5 -1.06 5.62 -1.61
N HIS A 6 -1.01 4.49 -0.93
CA HIS A 6 -0.64 3.18 -1.47
C HIS A 6 -1.90 2.34 -1.63
N ALA A 7 -2.02 1.62 -2.74
CA ALA A 7 -3.15 0.74 -3.01
C ALA A 7 -2.65 -0.70 -3.26
N ILE A 8 -3.28 -1.66 -2.61
CA ILE A 8 -3.15 -3.08 -2.96
C ILE A 8 -4.26 -3.38 -3.96
N THR A 9 -3.94 -3.98 -5.10
CA THR A 9 -4.93 -4.31 -6.14
C THR A 9 -4.91 -5.79 -6.50
N ASP A 10 -6.05 -6.31 -6.97
CA ASP A 10 -6.09 -7.62 -7.63
C ASP A 10 -5.37 -7.58 -9.00
N GLN A 11 -5.31 -8.73 -9.66
CA GLN A 11 -4.71 -8.87 -11.00
C GLN A 11 -5.40 -8.04 -12.10
N ASN A 12 -6.61 -7.54 -11.85
CA ASN A 12 -7.39 -6.71 -12.76
C ASN A 12 -7.24 -5.21 -12.43
N GLY A 13 -6.41 -4.86 -11.44
CA GLY A 13 -6.24 -3.48 -10.96
C GLY A 13 -7.38 -3.00 -10.06
N ARG A 14 -8.25 -3.89 -9.56
CA ARG A 14 -9.31 -3.51 -8.61
C ARG A 14 -8.71 -3.28 -7.23
N PRO A 15 -8.93 -2.12 -6.59
CA PRO A 15 -8.41 -1.86 -5.25
C PRO A 15 -9.00 -2.81 -4.21
N LEU A 16 -8.13 -3.44 -3.44
CA LEU A 16 -8.45 -4.32 -2.31
C LEU A 16 -8.31 -3.56 -0.98
N SER A 17 -7.28 -2.72 -0.85
CA SER A 17 -7.07 -1.89 0.34
C SER A 17 -6.22 -0.65 0.04
N PHE A 18 -6.28 0.33 0.93
CA PHE A 18 -5.54 1.59 0.84
C PHE A 18 -4.80 1.88 2.13
N PHE A 19 -3.58 2.42 2.00
CA PHE A 19 -2.75 2.84 3.12
C PHE A 19 -2.19 4.23 2.90
N MET A 20 -2.27 5.07 3.92
CA MET A 20 -1.71 6.41 3.89
C MET A 20 -0.42 6.47 4.71
N THR A 21 0.64 7.00 4.10
CA THR A 21 1.89 7.31 4.81
C THR A 21 2.20 8.80 4.72
N ALA A 22 2.98 9.29 5.67
CA ALA A 22 3.52 10.64 5.58
C ALA A 22 4.40 10.74 4.32
N GLY A 23 4.24 11.81 3.55
CA GLY A 23 4.91 12.00 2.26
C GLY A 23 6.42 12.20 2.32
N GLN A 24 6.99 12.25 3.54
CA GLN A 24 8.44 12.21 3.77
C GLN A 24 8.99 10.77 3.77
N ILE A 25 8.12 9.76 3.82
CA ILE A 25 8.51 8.34 3.74
C ILE A 25 8.66 7.95 2.27
N SER A 26 9.74 7.25 1.93
CA SER A 26 9.97 6.74 0.57
C SER A 26 8.94 5.67 0.21
N ASP A 27 8.66 5.48 -1.09
CA ASP A 27 7.70 4.46 -1.53
C ASP A 27 8.19 3.04 -1.21
N TYR A 28 9.51 2.82 -1.24
CA TYR A 28 10.11 1.53 -0.87
C TYR A 28 9.86 1.19 0.61
N THR A 29 10.09 2.15 1.50
CA THR A 29 9.83 1.98 2.94
C THR A 29 8.33 1.90 3.24
N GLY A 30 7.50 2.67 2.52
CA GLY A 30 6.04 2.62 2.64
C GLY A 30 5.45 1.29 2.19
N ALA A 31 5.99 0.70 1.12
CA ALA A 31 5.54 -0.59 0.60
C ALA A 31 5.86 -1.75 1.55
N THR A 32 6.91 -1.66 2.36
CA THR A 32 7.22 -2.68 3.38
C THR A 32 6.08 -2.82 4.40
N ALA A 33 5.42 -1.72 4.76
CA ALA A 33 4.27 -1.75 5.67
C ALA A 33 3.05 -2.51 5.10
N LEU A 34 3.01 -2.74 3.78
CA LEU A 34 1.92 -3.47 3.13
C LEU A 34 2.07 -4.99 3.27
N LEU A 35 3.28 -5.51 3.48
CA LEU A 35 3.56 -6.95 3.47
C LEU A 35 2.74 -7.71 4.51
N ASP A 36 2.60 -7.16 5.71
CA ASP A 36 1.82 -7.78 6.80
C ASP A 36 0.30 -7.67 6.60
N SER A 37 -0.13 -6.83 5.66
CA SER A 37 -1.55 -6.59 5.36
C SER A 37 -2.03 -7.33 4.11
N LEU A 38 -1.15 -8.08 3.45
CA LEU A 38 -1.49 -8.81 2.25
C LEU A 38 -2.50 -9.93 2.58
N PRO A 39 -3.57 -10.07 1.79
CA PRO A 39 -4.50 -11.18 1.96
C PRO A 39 -3.76 -12.50 1.73
N VAL A 40 -4.10 -13.50 2.54
CA VAL A 40 -3.60 -14.87 2.37
C VAL A 40 -4.03 -15.36 0.99
N ALA A 41 -3.11 -16.00 0.27
CA ALA A 41 -3.42 -16.61 -1.01
C ALA A 41 -4.58 -17.62 -0.85
N GLN A 42 -5.55 -17.55 -1.76
CA GLN A 42 -6.67 -18.49 -1.83
C GLN A 42 -6.27 -19.78 -2.53
#